data_AF-M7BNV9-F1
#
_entry.id   AF-M7BNV9-F1
#
_cell.length_a   1.000
_cell.length_b   1.000
_cell.length_c   1.000
_cell.angle_alpha   90.00
_cell.angle_beta   90.00
_cell.angle_gamma   90.00
#
_symmetry.space_group_name_H-M   'P 1'
#
loop_
_entity.id
_entity.type
_entity.pdbx_description
1 polymer ?
#
loop_
_entity_poly.entity_id
_entity_poly.type
_entity_poly.pdbx_seq_one_letter_code
_entity_poly.pdbx_strand_id
1 'polypeptide(L)'
;MVSVAVTPNGYADAVYQDRFVMPEERHMLFSNFLDIVEKKVISPSVFYVQKQCSNLTEEFPELLGKKPDAVNFWLGESAAVTSLHKDHYENLYCVISGEKHFLLHPPSDRPFIPYELYLPATYCISEDGSFQVVDEKAAEKVPWIPLDPLNPDLEQYPEYAQARPLRCTVKAVNYWYDMEYDLKYSYYQLLDSLSKAVTLV
;
A
#
# COMPACT_ATOMS: atom_id res chain seq x y z
N MET A 1 -4.58 17.37 1.72
CA MET A 1 -4.21 16.55 2.90
C MET A 1 -4.52 15.12 2.52
N VAL A 2 -3.65 14.17 2.86
CA VAL A 2 -3.86 12.72 2.61
C VAL A 2 -3.99 11.99 3.93
N SER A 3 -4.72 10.88 3.95
CA SER A 3 -4.77 9.94 5.08
C SER A 3 -3.64 8.92 4.91
N VAL A 4 -2.79 8.79 5.92
CA VAL A 4 -1.59 7.94 5.92
C VAL A 4 -1.70 6.97 7.09
N ALA A 5 -1.52 5.68 6.82
CA ALA A 5 -1.36 4.67 7.84
C ALA A 5 0.06 4.76 8.41
N VAL A 6 0.17 4.84 9.73
CA VAL A 6 1.44 4.94 10.45
C VAL A 6 1.54 3.77 11.44
N THR A 7 2.67 3.07 11.39
CA THR A 7 2.94 1.91 12.26
C THR A 7 4.35 1.99 12.85
N PRO A 8 4.62 1.32 13.99
CA PRO A 8 5.96 1.28 14.56
C PRO A 8 6.91 0.35 13.78
N ASN A 9 6.38 -0.61 13.03
CA ASN A 9 7.15 -1.73 12.48
C ASN A 9 6.85 -2.04 11.00
N GLY A 10 5.94 -1.29 10.37
CA GLY A 10 5.54 -1.49 8.97
C GLY A 10 4.37 -2.45 8.74
N TYR A 11 3.87 -3.11 9.79
CA TYR A 11 2.78 -4.07 9.67
C TYR A 11 1.46 -3.43 10.10
N ALA A 12 0.69 -2.97 9.12
CA ALA A 12 -0.70 -2.60 9.30
C ALA A 12 -1.61 -3.83 9.14
N ASP A 13 -2.74 -3.85 9.84
CA ASP A 13 -3.76 -4.90 9.74
C ASP A 13 -3.13 -6.29 9.95
N ALA A 14 -2.46 -6.46 11.08
CA ALA A 14 -1.67 -7.65 11.39
C ALA A 14 -1.87 -8.09 12.84
N VAL A 15 -1.58 -9.37 13.11
CA VAL A 15 -1.60 -9.89 14.48
C VAL A 15 -0.36 -9.38 15.24
N TYR A 16 -0.58 -8.74 16.38
CA TYR A 16 0.47 -8.29 17.29
C TYR A 16 0.03 -8.48 18.74
N GLN A 17 0.82 -9.21 19.53
CA GLN A 17 0.56 -9.48 20.96
C GLN A 17 -0.89 -9.94 21.27
N ASP A 18 -1.40 -10.92 20.52
CA ASP A 18 -2.76 -11.47 20.67
C ASP A 18 -3.91 -10.47 20.34
N ARG A 19 -3.62 -9.49 19.48
CA ARG A 19 -4.60 -8.55 18.92
C ARG A 19 -4.48 -8.49 17.42
N PHE A 20 -5.58 -8.20 16.74
CA PHE A 20 -5.54 -7.72 15.36
C PHE A 20 -5.39 -6.21 15.41
N VAL A 21 -4.23 -5.69 15.00
CA VAL A 21 -3.88 -4.28 15.20
C VAL A 21 -3.93 -3.52 13.89
N MET A 22 -4.82 -2.53 13.84
CA MET A 22 -4.96 -1.55 12.77
C MET A 22 -3.95 -0.40 12.95
N PRO A 23 -3.53 0.25 11.85
CA PRO A 23 -2.56 1.35 11.91
C PRO A 23 -3.13 2.60 12.62
N GLU A 24 -2.24 3.49 13.06
CA GLU A 24 -2.66 4.86 13.38
C GLU A 24 -2.98 5.61 12.10
N GLU A 25 -4.15 6.23 11.99
CA GLU A 25 -4.51 7.06 10.85
C GLU A 25 -4.10 8.51 11.09
N ARG A 26 -3.18 9.01 10.26
CA ARG A 26 -2.72 10.40 10.31
C ARG A 26 -3.12 11.18 9.08
N HIS A 27 -3.69 12.36 9.30
CA HIS A 27 -3.88 13.34 8.23
C HIS A 27 -2.67 14.27 8.13
N MET A 28 -2.02 14.29 6.97
CA MET A 28 -0.86 15.17 6.73
C MET A 28 -0.81 15.74 5.32
N LEU A 29 0.05 16.75 5.11
CA LEU A 29 0.33 17.26 3.77
C LEU A 29 1.08 16.20 2.97
N PHE A 30 0.71 16.05 1.69
CA PHE A 30 1.37 15.09 0.81
C PHE A 30 2.87 15.40 0.65
N SER A 31 3.25 16.68 0.62
CA SER A 31 4.66 17.11 0.60
C SER A 31 5.45 16.57 1.80
N ASN A 32 4.87 16.64 3.01
CA ASN A 32 5.54 16.16 4.21
C ASN A 32 5.70 14.63 4.19
N PHE A 33 4.72 13.93 3.61
CA PHE A 33 4.81 12.49 3.42
C PHE A 33 5.89 12.13 2.39
N LEU A 34 5.98 12.86 1.27
CA LEU A 34 7.05 12.69 0.29
C LEU A 34 8.43 12.94 0.90
N ASP A 35 8.58 13.97 1.74
CA ASP A 35 9.85 14.23 2.42
C ASP A 35 10.29 13.07 3.33
N ILE A 36 9.33 12.33 3.91
CA ILE A 36 9.62 11.10 4.69
C ILE A 36 10.05 9.97 3.74
N VAL A 37 9.27 9.69 2.70
CA VAL A 37 9.55 8.59 1.74
C VAL A 37 10.89 8.81 1.01
N GLU A 38 11.21 10.05 0.67
CA GLU A 38 12.48 10.45 0.05
C GLU A 38 13.63 10.55 1.07
N LYS A 39 13.38 10.22 2.35
CA LYS A 39 14.36 10.23 3.45
C LYS A 39 14.98 11.60 3.73
N LYS A 40 14.29 12.68 3.38
CA LYS A 40 14.67 14.05 3.77
C LYS A 40 14.34 14.31 5.24
N VAL A 41 13.32 13.63 5.77
CA VAL A 41 12.95 13.61 7.19
C VAL A 41 13.07 12.18 7.71
N ILE A 42 13.80 11.99 8.80
CA ILE A 42 13.95 10.68 9.45
C ILE A 42 12.85 10.53 10.49
N SER A 43 12.11 9.43 10.42
CA SER A 43 11.12 9.03 11.42
C SER A 43 11.38 7.58 11.84
N PRO A 44 11.18 7.22 13.12
CA PRO A 44 11.23 5.82 13.56
C PRO A 44 9.96 5.04 13.18
N SER A 45 8.90 5.71 12.73
CA SER A 45 7.66 5.10 12.26
C SER A 45 7.73 4.76 10.78
N VAL A 46 6.87 3.84 10.33
CA VAL A 46 6.69 3.47 8.93
C VAL A 46 5.37 4.02 8.39
N PHE A 47 5.43 4.68 7.25
CA PHE A 47 4.32 5.41 6.63
C PHE A 47 3.88 4.76 5.32
N TYR A 48 2.56 4.61 5.15
CA TYR A 48 1.96 4.03 3.96
C TYR A 48 0.60 4.65 3.63
N VAL A 49 0.46 5.19 2.43
CA VAL A 49 -0.84 5.56 1.86
C VAL A 49 -1.46 4.27 1.32
N GLN A 50 -2.47 3.75 2.05
CA GLN A 50 -3.06 2.44 1.77
C GLN A 50 -4.59 2.37 1.81
N LYS A 51 -5.27 3.51 1.93
CA LYS A 51 -6.72 3.51 2.14
C LYS A 51 -7.45 2.90 0.93
N GLN A 52 -8.17 1.80 1.17
CA GLN A 52 -8.90 1.06 0.15
C GLN A 52 -10.35 1.55 0.03
N CYS A 53 -10.54 2.79 -0.44
CA CYS A 53 -11.87 3.43 -0.50
C CYS A 53 -12.07 4.22 -1.79
N SER A 54 -11.74 3.68 -2.97
CA SER A 54 -11.92 4.42 -4.23
C SER A 54 -11.17 5.75 -4.26
N ASN A 55 -10.03 5.88 -3.59
CA ASN A 55 -9.29 7.15 -3.55
C ASN A 55 -8.93 7.65 -4.96
N LEU A 56 -8.63 6.77 -5.94
CA LEU A 56 -8.40 7.24 -7.32
C LEU A 56 -9.70 7.69 -8.00
N THR A 57 -10.86 7.11 -7.70
CA THR A 57 -12.13 7.55 -8.31
C THR A 57 -12.65 8.84 -7.69
N GLU A 58 -12.41 9.05 -6.40
CA GLU A 58 -12.74 10.29 -5.68
C GLU A 58 -11.73 11.42 -6.00
N GLU A 59 -10.45 11.09 -6.25
CA GLU A 59 -9.39 12.08 -6.46
C GLU A 59 -9.00 12.25 -7.95
N PHE A 60 -9.22 11.27 -8.84
CA PHE A 60 -8.77 11.25 -10.25
C PHE A 60 -9.73 10.50 -11.22
N PRO A 61 -10.96 11.02 -11.47
CA PRO A 61 -12.04 10.29 -12.15
C PRO A 61 -11.89 10.05 -13.67
N GLU A 62 -10.89 10.63 -14.34
CA GLU A 62 -10.79 10.70 -15.82
C GLU A 62 -10.24 9.43 -16.50
N LEU A 63 -9.91 8.38 -15.73
CA LEU A 63 -9.04 7.29 -16.19
C LEU A 63 -9.72 5.96 -16.60
N LEU A 64 -11.06 5.78 -16.60
CA LEU A 64 -11.68 4.42 -16.65
C LEU A 64 -12.93 4.23 -17.55
N GLY A 65 -12.97 3.14 -18.34
CA GLY A 65 -14.01 2.80 -19.36
C GLY A 65 -15.08 1.74 -19.00
N LYS A 66 -14.92 1.03 -17.88
CA LYS A 66 -15.99 0.36 -17.09
C LYS A 66 -15.68 0.69 -15.64
N LYS A 67 -16.69 1.00 -14.82
CA LYS A 67 -16.45 1.46 -13.45
C LYS A 67 -16.09 0.26 -12.54
N PRO A 68 -14.85 0.17 -12.04
CA PRO A 68 -14.53 -0.78 -10.97
C PRO A 68 -15.22 -0.36 -9.67
N ASP A 69 -15.42 -1.32 -8.76
CA ASP A 69 -16.03 -1.07 -7.45
C ASP A 69 -15.17 -0.16 -6.58
N ALA A 70 -13.85 -0.28 -6.72
CA ALA A 70 -12.87 0.60 -6.11
C ALA A 70 -11.64 0.78 -6.98
N VAL A 71 -11.00 1.94 -6.83
CA VAL A 71 -9.71 2.22 -7.43
C VAL A 71 -8.80 2.81 -6.38
N ASN A 72 -7.70 2.11 -6.11
CA ASN A 72 -6.84 2.39 -4.97
C ASN A 72 -5.45 2.88 -5.42
N PHE A 73 -5.00 4.00 -4.87
CA PHE A 73 -3.64 4.52 -4.98
C PHE A 73 -2.82 4.10 -3.75
N TRP A 74 -1.61 3.63 -4.01
CA TRP A 74 -0.69 3.10 -3.00
C TRP A 74 0.67 3.76 -3.14
N LEU A 75 1.19 4.30 -2.04
CA LEU A 75 2.56 4.83 -1.95
C LEU A 75 3.06 4.63 -0.53
N GLY A 76 4.21 4.00 -0.34
CA GLY A 76 4.75 3.76 0.99
C GLY A 76 6.24 3.48 1.01
N GLU A 77 6.77 3.38 2.21
CA GLU A 77 8.14 2.97 2.46
C GLU A 77 8.37 1.48 2.19
N SER A 78 9.62 1.10 1.93
CA SER A 78 9.99 -0.30 1.68
C SER A 78 9.74 -1.22 2.88
N ALA A 79 9.64 -0.67 4.09
CA ALA A 79 9.33 -1.41 5.30
C ALA A 79 7.83 -1.69 5.49
N ALA A 80 6.95 -1.05 4.71
CA ALA A 80 5.51 -1.27 4.80
C ALA A 80 5.13 -2.64 4.21
N VAL A 81 4.61 -3.53 5.06
CA VAL A 81 4.22 -4.89 4.72
C VAL A 81 2.73 -5.07 4.99
N THR A 82 1.99 -5.53 3.99
CA THR A 82 0.61 -5.99 4.17
C THR A 82 0.65 -7.47 4.54
N SER A 83 0.05 -7.83 5.68
CA SER A 83 0.03 -9.20 6.19
C SER A 83 -0.72 -10.16 5.25
N LEU A 84 -0.54 -11.48 5.42
CA LEU A 84 -1.25 -12.46 4.61
C LEU A 84 -2.76 -12.38 4.85
N HIS A 85 -3.53 -12.17 3.80
CA HIS A 85 -4.99 -12.09 3.84
C HIS A 85 -5.58 -12.55 2.50
N LYS A 86 -6.91 -12.48 2.39
CA LYS A 86 -7.64 -12.69 1.14
C LYS A 86 -8.73 -11.63 0.98
N ASP A 87 -8.98 -11.27 -0.26
CA ASP A 87 -10.07 -10.39 -0.65
C ASP A 87 -11.16 -11.17 -1.37
N HIS A 88 -12.36 -10.57 -1.45
CA HIS A 88 -13.47 -11.08 -2.28
C HIS A 88 -13.59 -10.28 -3.59
N TYR A 89 -12.45 -9.80 -4.11
CA TYR A 89 -12.36 -8.97 -5.30
C TYR A 89 -11.42 -9.58 -6.34
N GLU A 90 -11.76 -9.40 -7.62
CA GLU A 90 -10.82 -9.59 -8.72
C GLU A 90 -9.89 -8.38 -8.78
N ASN A 91 -8.64 -8.56 -8.34
CA ASN A 91 -7.69 -7.45 -8.16
C ASN A 91 -6.75 -7.30 -9.36
N LEU A 92 -6.77 -6.11 -10.00
CA LEU A 92 -5.79 -5.71 -11.01
C LEU A 92 -4.74 -4.79 -10.38
N TYR A 93 -3.60 -5.36 -9.97
CA TYR A 93 -2.53 -4.60 -9.33
C TYR A 93 -1.53 -4.03 -10.34
N CYS A 94 -1.52 -2.71 -10.50
CA CYS A 94 -0.61 -2.00 -11.41
C CYS A 94 0.51 -1.30 -10.65
N VAL A 95 1.76 -1.55 -11.01
CA VAL A 95 2.93 -0.85 -10.46
C VAL A 95 3.34 0.25 -11.45
N ILE A 96 3.31 1.50 -10.98
CA ILE A 96 3.70 2.68 -11.77
C ILE A 96 5.19 2.99 -11.60
N SER A 97 5.73 2.82 -10.39
CA SER A 97 7.15 3.01 -10.08
C SER A 97 7.60 2.01 -9.01
N GLY A 98 8.84 1.53 -9.11
CA GLY A 98 9.39 0.49 -8.23
C GLY A 98 8.94 -0.94 -8.58
N GLU A 99 8.82 -1.78 -7.56
CA GLU A 99 8.34 -3.15 -7.68
C GLU A 99 7.51 -3.55 -6.45
N LYS A 100 6.59 -4.51 -6.65
CA LYS A 100 5.80 -5.11 -5.58
C LYS A 100 6.06 -6.61 -5.56
N HIS A 101 6.47 -7.14 -4.41
CA HIS A 101 6.67 -8.56 -4.20
C HIS A 101 5.41 -9.15 -3.56
N PHE A 102 4.88 -10.22 -4.17
CA PHE A 102 3.75 -10.97 -3.66
C PHE A 102 4.16 -12.39 -3.28
N LEU A 103 3.65 -12.84 -2.15
CA LEU A 103 3.58 -14.25 -1.78
C LEU A 103 2.11 -14.63 -1.77
N LEU A 104 1.74 -15.55 -2.66
CA LEU A 104 0.36 -15.93 -2.94
C LEU A 104 0.13 -17.38 -2.55
N HIS A 105 -1.03 -17.65 -1.93
CA HIS A 105 -1.54 -19.00 -1.74
C HIS A 105 -2.78 -19.20 -2.59
N PRO A 106 -2.93 -20.34 -3.29
CA PRO A 106 -4.20 -20.67 -3.91
C PRO A 106 -5.27 -20.91 -2.82
N PRO A 107 -6.56 -20.69 -3.10
CA PRO A 107 -7.63 -20.97 -2.13
C PRO A 107 -7.63 -22.42 -1.61
N SER A 108 -7.10 -23.37 -2.40
CA SER A 108 -6.94 -24.78 -2.01
C SER A 108 -5.96 -25.01 -0.85
N ASP A 109 -5.06 -24.06 -0.57
CA ASP A 109 -4.13 -24.14 0.57
C ASP A 109 -4.81 -23.81 1.91
N ARG A 110 -6.09 -23.37 1.89
CA ARG A 110 -6.81 -22.97 3.10
C ARG A 110 -6.73 -23.98 4.26
N PRO A 111 -6.80 -25.31 4.08
CA PRO A 111 -6.67 -26.27 5.17
C PRO A 111 -5.32 -26.19 5.92
N PHE A 112 -4.28 -25.66 5.29
CA PHE A 112 -2.92 -25.52 5.84
C PHE A 112 -2.62 -24.11 6.36
N ILE A 113 -3.56 -23.16 6.20
CA ILE A 113 -3.39 -21.78 6.64
C ILE A 113 -4.17 -21.59 7.95
N PRO A 114 -3.50 -21.26 9.07
CA PRO A 114 -4.15 -21.09 10.36
C PRO A 114 -5.03 -19.83 10.37
N TYR A 115 -6.14 -19.90 11.10
CA TYR A 115 -7.00 -18.76 11.38
C TYR A 115 -7.39 -18.80 12.85
N GLU A 116 -7.31 -17.66 13.49
CA GLU A 116 -7.66 -17.47 14.90
C GLU A 116 -8.51 -16.21 15.06
N LEU A 117 -9.19 -16.07 16.20
CA LEU A 117 -10.08 -14.94 16.48
C LEU A 117 -9.39 -13.96 17.44
N TYR A 118 -9.13 -12.74 16.96
CA TYR A 118 -8.45 -11.70 17.73
C TYR A 118 -9.38 -10.55 18.08
N LEU A 119 -9.18 -9.95 19.25
CA LEU A 119 -9.83 -8.68 19.56
C LEU A 119 -9.18 -7.58 18.69
N PRO A 120 -9.96 -6.77 17.96
CA PRO A 120 -9.40 -5.67 17.19
C PRO A 120 -8.89 -4.56 18.12
N ALA A 121 -7.79 -3.95 17.71
CA ALA A 121 -7.17 -2.84 18.38
C ALA A 121 -6.55 -1.89 17.35
N THR A 122 -6.21 -0.68 17.77
CA THR A 122 -5.63 0.34 16.90
C THR A 122 -4.39 0.92 17.54
N TYR A 123 -3.35 1.16 16.74
CA TYR A 123 -2.21 1.94 17.18
C TYR A 123 -2.62 3.39 17.45
N CYS A 124 -2.20 3.93 18.59
CA CYS A 124 -2.33 5.34 18.95
C CYS A 124 -0.97 5.88 19.39
N ILE A 125 -0.69 7.14 19.08
CA ILE A 125 0.51 7.81 19.58
C ILE A 125 0.18 8.53 20.88
N SER A 126 1.00 8.26 21.89
CA SER A 126 0.94 8.89 23.21
C SER A 126 1.58 10.27 23.20
N GLU A 127 1.36 11.05 24.26
CA GLU A 127 1.95 12.39 24.40
C GLU A 127 3.49 12.40 24.34
N ASP A 128 4.13 11.30 24.75
CA ASP A 128 5.58 11.11 24.69
C ASP A 128 6.10 10.62 23.32
N GLY A 129 5.21 10.45 22.34
CA GLY A 129 5.53 9.96 20.99
C GLY A 129 5.60 8.44 20.86
N SER A 130 5.33 7.67 21.93
CA SER A 130 5.33 6.21 21.88
C SER A 130 4.03 5.64 21.30
N PHE A 131 4.13 4.50 20.62
CA PHE A 131 2.96 3.75 20.15
C PHE A 131 2.36 2.94 21.29
N GLN A 132 1.04 3.05 21.44
CA GLN A 132 0.22 2.21 22.30
C GLN A 132 -0.82 1.47 21.46
N VAL A 133 -1.12 0.24 21.86
CA VAL A 133 -2.20 -0.57 21.27
C VAL A 133 -3.44 -0.36 22.11
N VAL A 134 -4.51 0.16 21.51
CA VAL A 134 -5.77 0.46 22.18
C VAL A 134 -6.85 -0.47 21.65
N ASP A 135 -7.38 -1.34 22.53
CA ASP A 135 -8.46 -2.26 22.21
C ASP A 135 -9.73 -1.51 21.78
N GLU A 136 -10.38 -1.97 20.70
CA GLU A 136 -11.70 -1.47 20.32
C GLU A 136 -12.78 -2.05 21.24
N LYS A 137 -13.28 -1.20 22.13
CA LYS A 137 -14.27 -1.60 23.13
C LYS A 137 -15.56 -2.08 22.45
N ALA A 138 -16.06 -3.23 22.90
CA ALA A 138 -17.29 -3.86 22.42
C ALA A 138 -17.29 -4.32 20.95
N ALA A 139 -16.12 -4.38 20.30
CA ALA A 139 -15.99 -4.99 18.99
C ALA A 139 -16.03 -6.52 19.07
N GLU A 140 -16.60 -7.15 18.05
CA GLU A 140 -16.50 -8.61 17.86
C GLU A 140 -15.08 -8.99 17.47
N LYS A 141 -14.67 -10.21 17.81
CA LYS A 141 -13.35 -10.72 17.40
C LYS A 141 -13.31 -10.92 15.89
N VAL A 142 -12.19 -10.57 15.28
CA VAL A 142 -11.95 -10.69 13.84
C VAL A 142 -11.13 -11.96 13.57
N PRO A 143 -11.55 -12.80 12.58
CA PRO A 143 -10.73 -13.91 12.14
C PRO A 143 -9.53 -13.40 11.32
N TRP A 144 -8.31 -13.69 11.76
CA TRP A 144 -7.10 -13.32 11.04
C TRP A 144 -6.07 -14.45 11.01
N ILE A 145 -5.11 -14.34 10.07
CA ILE A 145 -4.01 -15.29 9.93
C ILE A 145 -2.85 -14.81 10.82
N PRO A 146 -2.45 -15.58 11.84
CA PRO A 146 -1.34 -15.21 12.73
C PRO A 146 0.05 -15.46 12.17
N LEU A 147 0.14 -16.32 11.16
CA LEU A 147 1.40 -16.80 10.62
C LEU A 147 2.04 -15.77 9.68
N ASP A 148 3.32 -15.47 9.90
CA ASP A 148 4.16 -14.77 8.93
C ASP A 148 4.65 -15.76 7.86
N PRO A 149 4.20 -15.64 6.59
CA PRO A 149 4.61 -16.58 5.54
C PRO A 149 6.08 -16.44 5.11
N LEU A 150 6.77 -15.37 5.52
CA LEU A 150 8.20 -15.19 5.25
C LEU A 150 9.07 -15.90 6.29
N ASN A 151 8.58 -16.04 7.52
CA ASN A 151 9.25 -16.73 8.62
C ASN A 151 8.22 -17.51 9.47
N PRO A 152 7.66 -18.61 8.93
CA PRO A 152 6.56 -19.31 9.58
C PRO A 152 7.04 -20.06 10.84
N ASP A 153 6.30 -19.90 11.94
CA ASP A 153 6.46 -20.73 13.11
C ASP A 153 5.82 -22.11 12.86
N LEU A 154 6.64 -23.05 12.39
CA LEU A 154 6.21 -24.43 12.11
C LEU A 154 6.13 -25.31 13.36
N GLU A 155 6.62 -24.85 14.51
CA GLU A 155 6.37 -25.54 15.78
C GLU A 155 4.93 -25.29 16.22
N GLN A 156 4.45 -24.05 16.09
CA GLN A 156 3.07 -23.67 16.39
C GLN A 156 2.08 -24.07 15.28
N TYR A 157 2.46 -23.95 14.01
CA TYR A 157 1.59 -24.19 12.85
C TYR A 157 2.20 -25.20 11.86
N PRO A 158 2.41 -26.47 12.25
CA PRO A 158 3.12 -27.46 11.45
C PRO A 158 2.45 -27.78 10.12
N GLU A 159 1.12 -27.66 10.03
CA GLU A 159 0.36 -27.92 8.80
C GLU A 159 0.75 -26.99 7.65
N TYR A 160 1.23 -25.76 7.97
CA TYR A 160 1.64 -24.79 6.96
C TYR A 160 2.80 -25.28 6.09
N ALA A 161 3.61 -26.24 6.56
CA ALA A 161 4.66 -26.88 5.77
C ALA A 161 4.13 -27.59 4.50
N GLN A 162 2.84 -27.93 4.48
CA GLN A 162 2.17 -28.55 3.33
C GLN A 162 1.68 -27.52 2.30
N ALA A 163 1.57 -26.25 2.68
CA ALA A 163 1.19 -25.19 1.76
C ALA A 163 2.26 -24.99 0.67
N ARG A 164 1.83 -24.45 -0.47
CA ARG A 164 2.68 -24.25 -1.65
C ARG A 164 2.57 -22.80 -2.12
N PRO A 165 3.30 -21.86 -1.48
CA PRO A 165 3.24 -20.47 -1.85
C PRO A 165 3.86 -20.23 -3.24
N LEU A 166 3.23 -19.36 -4.00
CA LEU A 166 3.72 -18.81 -5.25
C LEU A 166 4.34 -17.44 -4.96
N ARG A 167 5.55 -17.20 -5.47
CA ARG A 167 6.21 -15.89 -5.36
C ARG A 167 6.24 -15.23 -6.72
N CYS A 168 5.77 -13.98 -6.79
CA CYS A 168 5.90 -13.17 -8.00
C CYS A 168 6.33 -11.75 -7.66
N THR A 169 6.97 -11.09 -8.61
CA THR A 169 7.36 -9.68 -8.52
C THR A 169 6.75 -8.95 -9.69
N VAL A 170 5.92 -7.96 -9.38
CA VAL A 170 5.35 -7.04 -10.38
C VAL A 170 6.26 -5.82 -10.43
N LYS A 171 6.87 -5.57 -11.57
CA LYS A 171 7.73 -4.40 -11.78
C LYS A 171 6.97 -3.30 -12.51
N ALA A 172 7.41 -2.06 -12.35
CA ALA A 172 6.85 -0.94 -13.09
C ALA A 172 6.85 -1.20 -14.60
N VAL A 173 5.68 -1.05 -15.22
CA VAL A 173 5.52 -1.08 -16.67
C VAL A 173 5.43 0.36 -17.16
N ASN A 174 6.39 0.77 -17.99
CA ASN A 174 6.35 2.09 -18.63
C ASN A 174 5.31 2.07 -19.75
N TYR A 175 4.18 2.75 -19.53
CA TYR A 175 3.24 3.08 -20.60
C TYR A 175 3.73 4.35 -21.31
N TRP A 176 4.00 4.23 -22.60
CA TRP A 176 4.21 5.37 -23.48
C TRP A 176 2.89 5.60 -24.20
N TYR A 177 2.18 6.66 -23.81
CA TYR A 177 1.10 7.18 -24.63
C TYR A 177 1.72 8.15 -25.62
N ASP A 178 1.38 8.01 -26.90
CA ASP A 178 1.78 9.01 -27.90
C ASP A 178 1.21 10.37 -27.50
N MET A 179 2.05 11.40 -27.62
CA MET A 179 1.63 12.76 -27.35
C MET A 179 0.61 13.18 -28.42
N GLU A 180 -0.53 13.76 -28.03
CA GLU A 180 -1.41 14.38 -29.01
C GLU A 180 -0.69 15.58 -29.66
N TYR A 181 -0.41 15.48 -30.95
CA TYR A 181 0.25 16.52 -31.75
C TYR A 181 -0.73 17.66 -32.10
N ASP A 182 -1.24 18.31 -31.07
CA ASP A 182 -2.23 19.37 -31.16
C ASP A 182 -1.59 20.77 -31.27
N LEU A 183 -2.40 21.81 -31.05
CA LEU A 183 -1.94 23.19 -31.11
C LEU A 183 -0.79 23.49 -30.14
N LYS A 184 -0.74 22.81 -28.97
CA LYS A 184 0.33 23.02 -27.98
C LYS A 184 1.67 22.50 -28.51
N TYR A 185 1.67 21.36 -29.21
CA TYR A 185 2.87 20.84 -29.87
C TYR A 185 3.36 21.81 -30.97
N SER A 186 2.44 22.30 -31.80
CA SER A 186 2.78 23.26 -32.86
C SER A 186 3.34 24.56 -32.29
N TYR A 187 2.77 25.05 -31.20
CA TYR A 187 3.23 26.24 -30.49
C TYR A 187 4.61 26.04 -29.86
N TYR A 188 4.85 24.87 -29.25
CA TYR A 188 6.17 24.51 -28.71
C TYR A 188 7.24 24.49 -29.81
N GLN A 189 6.96 23.87 -30.96
CA GLN A 189 7.92 23.81 -32.06
C GLN A 189 8.26 25.19 -32.64
N LEU A 190 7.26 26.08 -32.70
CA LEU A 190 7.48 27.48 -33.08
C LEU A 190 8.37 28.20 -32.06
N LEU A 191 8.09 28.05 -30.76
CA LEU A 191 8.89 28.65 -29.70
C LEU A 191 10.34 28.14 -29.70
N ASP A 192 10.55 26.83 -29.84
CA ASP A 192 11.88 26.23 -29.90
C ASP A 192 12.68 26.75 -31.10
N SER A 193 12.03 26.85 -32.27
CA SER A 193 12.63 27.41 -33.49
C SER A 193 13.02 28.87 -33.33
N LEU A 194 12.14 29.70 -32.76
CA LEU A 194 12.40 31.12 -32.51
C LEU A 194 13.50 31.31 -31.46
N SER A 195 13.51 30.49 -30.41
CA SER A 195 14.53 30.58 -29.35
C SER A 195 15.93 30.33 -29.91
N LYS A 196 16.07 29.36 -30.82
CA LYS A 196 17.33 29.07 -31.53
C LYS A 196 17.71 30.19 -32.51
N ALA A 197 16.73 30.81 -33.17
CA ALA A 197 16.97 31.94 -34.07
C ALA A 197 17.44 33.20 -33.33
N VAL A 198 16.91 33.45 -32.13
CA VAL A 198 17.28 34.61 -31.31
C VAL A 198 18.66 34.47 -30.66
N THR A 199 19.16 33.24 -30.45
CA THR A 199 20.53 33.02 -29.96
C THR A 199 21.62 33.17 -31.04
N LEU A 200 21.22 33.34 -32.30
CA LEU A 200 22.12 33.54 -33.46
C LEU A 200 22.32 35.03 -33.84
N VAL A 201 21.88 35.96 -32.99
CA VAL A 201 22.08 37.42 -33.14
C VAL A 201 23.00 37.95 -32.05
#